data_AF-A0AAD9KFH6-F1
#
_entry.id   AF-A0AAD9KFH6-F1
#
_cell.length_a   1.000
_cell.length_b   1.000
_cell.length_c   1.000
_cell.angle_alpha   90.00
_cell.angle_beta   90.00
_cell.angle_gamma   90.00
#
_symmetry.space_group_name_H-M   'P 1'
#
loop_
_entity.id
_entity.type
_entity.pdbx_description
1 polymer ?
#
loop_
_entity_poly.entity_id
_entity_poly.type
_entity_poly.pdbx_seq_one_letter_code
_entity_poly.pdbx_strand_id
1 'polypeptide(L)'
;MQCEVRWSNETGGGLVKPYPHHISKYGQQSAWKDKIMDDEARRERRRRQRQKMLNCCKKFAAFLFSHIGLAAMVVAYSIMGGFLFMALEAPYEAKEKIRIRGERDDAIERILNEASQMKLDDAAVVGNFTAKVRTILLAYQAEVVSAVKDSGWDGNDDTDVRALQWSFAGALLYAVTVITTIGKSLYLIWA
;
A
#
# COMPACT_ATOMS: atom_id res chain seq x y z
N MET A 1 -73.99 -51.03 -51.96
CA MET A 1 -74.22 -49.72 -52.63
C MET A 1 -72.86 -49.06 -52.81
N GLN A 2 -72.32 -49.13 -54.03
CA GLN A 2 -71.15 -48.35 -54.46
C GLN A 2 -71.65 -47.01 -55.01
N CYS A 3 -70.91 -45.93 -54.74
CA CYS A 3 -70.90 -44.75 -55.60
C CYS A 3 -69.45 -44.26 -55.71
N GLU A 4 -68.94 -44.27 -56.93
CA GLU A 4 -67.64 -43.80 -57.38
C GLU A 4 -67.87 -42.51 -58.19
N VAL A 5 -67.03 -41.48 -58.04
CA VAL A 5 -67.08 -40.27 -58.89
C VAL A 5 -65.66 -39.92 -59.34
N ARG A 6 -65.53 -39.72 -60.65
CA ARG A 6 -64.30 -39.63 -61.43
C ARG A 6 -63.99 -38.19 -61.89
N TRP A 7 -62.68 -37.89 -61.85
CA TRP A 7 -61.83 -36.74 -62.23
C TRP A 7 -62.20 -35.81 -63.40
N SER A 8 -61.66 -34.58 -63.39
CA SER A 8 -60.75 -34.09 -64.46
C SER A 8 -59.91 -32.84 -64.09
N ASN A 9 -58.73 -32.75 -64.73
CA ASN A 9 -57.62 -31.79 -64.60
C ASN A 9 -57.83 -30.49 -65.38
N GLU A 10 -57.02 -29.45 -65.11
CA GLU A 10 -56.43 -28.61 -66.17
C GLU A 10 -55.19 -27.81 -65.73
N THR A 11 -54.21 -27.74 -66.64
CA THR A 11 -52.88 -27.14 -66.53
C THR A 11 -52.78 -25.82 -67.29
N GLY A 12 -51.98 -24.86 -66.82
CA GLY A 12 -51.57 -23.70 -67.64
C GLY A 12 -50.58 -22.77 -66.94
N GLY A 13 -49.34 -22.70 -67.45
CA GLY A 13 -48.28 -21.82 -66.97
C GLY A 13 -48.32 -20.42 -67.62
N GLY A 14 -47.91 -19.40 -66.85
CA GLY A 14 -47.80 -18.01 -67.29
C GLY A 14 -46.71 -17.24 -66.54
N LEU A 15 -45.89 -16.51 -67.30
CA LEU A 15 -44.69 -15.74 -66.98
C LEU A 15 -44.89 -14.68 -65.86
N VAL A 16 -44.04 -14.64 -64.83
CA VAL A 16 -44.08 -13.61 -63.76
C VAL A 16 -42.81 -12.74 -63.79
N LYS A 17 -42.96 -11.43 -64.05
CA LYS A 17 -41.91 -10.42 -63.86
C LYS A 17 -41.77 -10.09 -62.36
N PRO A 18 -40.57 -9.83 -61.81
CA PRO A 18 -40.41 -9.58 -60.38
C PRO A 18 -40.91 -8.18 -59.99
N TYR A 19 -41.75 -8.13 -58.94
CA TYR A 19 -42.19 -6.91 -58.26
C TYR A 19 -41.18 -6.48 -57.18
N PRO A 20 -41.13 -5.18 -56.82
CA PRO A 20 -40.13 -4.63 -55.92
C PRO A 20 -40.39 -5.07 -54.48
N HIS A 21 -39.30 -5.31 -53.75
CA HIS A 21 -39.30 -5.76 -52.36
C HIS A 21 -40.12 -4.83 -51.45
N HIS A 22 -41.30 -5.29 -51.03
CA HIS A 22 -41.98 -4.79 -49.85
C HIS A 22 -41.21 -5.27 -48.62
N ILE A 23 -40.47 -4.37 -47.97
CA ILE A 23 -39.86 -4.64 -46.66
C ILE A 23 -40.99 -4.90 -45.67
N SER A 24 -41.07 -6.15 -45.20
CA SER A 24 -42.11 -6.62 -44.29
C SER A 24 -42.03 -5.86 -42.97
N LYS A 25 -43.09 -5.07 -42.65
CA LYS A 25 -43.23 -4.40 -41.35
C LYS A 25 -43.13 -5.36 -40.16
N TYR A 26 -43.47 -6.63 -40.39
CA TYR A 26 -43.37 -7.68 -39.38
C TYR A 26 -41.91 -7.97 -38.98
N GLY A 27 -40.95 -7.90 -39.90
CA GLY A 27 -39.53 -8.11 -39.60
C GLY A 27 -38.89 -6.95 -38.82
N GLN A 28 -39.37 -5.73 -39.01
CA GLN A 28 -38.95 -4.59 -38.21
C GLN A 28 -39.54 -4.68 -36.80
N GLN A 29 -40.81 -5.07 -36.66
CA GLN A 29 -41.47 -5.19 -35.35
C GLN A 29 -40.91 -6.32 -34.48
N SER A 30 -40.46 -7.44 -35.06
CA SER A 30 -39.76 -8.50 -34.33
C SER A 30 -38.38 -8.03 -33.85
N ALA A 31 -37.61 -7.37 -34.71
CA ALA A 31 -36.29 -6.85 -34.34
C ALA A 31 -36.36 -5.79 -33.22
N TRP A 32 -37.41 -4.97 -33.20
CA TRP A 32 -37.67 -4.03 -32.09
C TRP A 32 -38.03 -4.76 -30.79
N LYS A 33 -38.79 -5.87 -30.86
CA LYS A 33 -39.08 -6.71 -29.69
C LYS A 33 -37.83 -7.40 -29.14
N ASP A 34 -36.99 -7.96 -30.00
CA ASP A 34 -35.77 -8.66 -29.59
C ASP A 34 -34.78 -7.72 -28.89
N LYS A 35 -34.62 -6.49 -29.39
CA LYS A 35 -33.79 -5.47 -28.72
C LYS A 35 -34.30 -5.11 -27.32
N ILE A 36 -35.62 -4.99 -27.15
CA ILE A 36 -36.23 -4.70 -25.84
C ILE A 36 -35.96 -5.85 -24.86
N MET A 37 -36.14 -7.10 -25.31
CA MET A 37 -35.89 -8.29 -24.51
C MET A 37 -34.41 -8.40 -24.08
N ASP A 38 -33.48 -8.11 -24.98
CA ASP A 38 -32.04 -8.10 -24.68
C ASP A 38 -31.66 -6.99 -23.70
N ASP A 39 -32.23 -5.79 -23.85
CA ASP A 39 -31.99 -4.67 -22.95
C ASP A 39 -32.55 -4.93 -21.55
N GLU A 40 -33.73 -5.54 -21.45
CA GLU A 40 -34.31 -6.00 -20.19
C GLU A 40 -33.43 -7.07 -19.54
N ALA A 41 -32.97 -8.07 -20.29
CA ALA A 41 -32.07 -9.11 -19.79
C ALA A 41 -30.73 -8.52 -19.29
N ARG A 42 -30.15 -7.54 -20.00
CA ARG A 42 -28.92 -6.83 -19.55
C ARG A 42 -29.18 -6.02 -18.28
N ARG A 43 -30.33 -5.33 -18.18
CA ARG A 43 -30.74 -4.59 -16.98
C ARG A 43 -30.93 -5.53 -15.79
N GLU A 44 -31.54 -6.70 -15.99
CA GLU A 44 -31.68 -7.72 -14.95
C GLU A 44 -30.33 -8.28 -14.48
N ARG A 45 -29.41 -8.62 -15.39
CA ARG A 45 -28.06 -9.09 -15.01
C ARG A 45 -27.31 -8.05 -14.18
N ARG A 46 -27.36 -6.78 -14.59
CA ARG A 46 -26.78 -5.65 -13.83
C ARG A 46 -27.44 -5.50 -12.46
N ARG A 47 -28.79 -5.58 -12.38
CA ARG A 47 -29.52 -5.55 -11.11
C ARG A 47 -29.10 -6.71 -10.20
N ARG A 48 -29.02 -7.94 -10.70
CA ARG A 48 -28.58 -9.12 -9.92
C ARG A 48 -27.15 -8.97 -9.42
N GLN A 49 -26.22 -8.48 -10.25
CA GLN A 49 -24.82 -8.21 -9.83
C GLN A 49 -24.74 -7.11 -8.77
N ARG A 50 -25.45 -5.99 -8.98
CA ARG A 50 -25.53 -4.90 -8.00
C ARG A 50 -26.15 -5.37 -6.69
N GLN A 51 -27.21 -6.17 -6.74
CA GLN A 51 -27.85 -6.75 -5.56
C GLN A 51 -26.90 -7.69 -4.81
N LYS A 52 -26.11 -8.51 -5.53
CA LYS A 52 -25.08 -9.39 -4.91
C LYS A 52 -24.01 -8.58 -4.19
N MET A 53 -23.49 -7.54 -4.85
CA MET A 53 -22.47 -6.68 -4.27
C MET A 53 -23.02 -5.88 -3.07
N LEU A 54 -24.24 -5.34 -3.19
CA LEU A 54 -24.93 -4.66 -2.07
C LEU A 54 -25.23 -5.62 -0.91
N ASN A 55 -25.63 -6.85 -1.18
CA ASN A 55 -25.86 -7.85 -0.14
C ASN A 55 -24.55 -8.27 0.53
N CYS A 56 -23.45 -8.36 -0.21
CA CYS A 56 -22.12 -8.60 0.33
C CYS A 56 -21.66 -7.43 1.21
N CYS A 57 -21.76 -6.19 0.72
CA CYS A 57 -21.47 -4.99 1.49
C CYS A 57 -22.39 -4.87 2.72
N LYS A 58 -23.66 -5.25 2.64
CA LYS A 58 -24.59 -5.25 3.78
C LYS A 58 -24.19 -6.27 4.83
N LYS A 59 -23.77 -7.48 4.44
CA LYS A 59 -23.25 -8.50 5.37
C LYS A 59 -21.92 -8.07 5.99
N PHE A 60 -21.03 -7.51 5.20
CA PHE A 60 -19.76 -6.94 5.67
C PHE A 60 -19.98 -5.76 6.61
N ALA A 61 -20.89 -4.84 6.27
CA ALA A 61 -21.28 -3.73 7.14
C ALA A 61 -21.93 -4.25 8.43
N ALA A 62 -22.83 -5.22 8.37
CA ALA A 62 -23.42 -5.83 9.57
C ALA A 62 -22.36 -6.50 10.45
N PHE A 63 -21.34 -7.11 9.85
CA PHE A 63 -20.17 -7.64 10.56
C PHE A 63 -19.34 -6.50 11.18
N LEU A 64 -19.01 -5.45 10.42
CA LEU A 64 -18.30 -4.27 10.90
C LEU A 64 -19.05 -3.54 12.01
N PHE A 65 -20.39 -3.52 12.00
CA PHE A 65 -21.21 -2.89 13.04
C PHE A 65 -21.30 -3.74 14.32
N SER A 66 -20.80 -4.97 14.32
CA SER A 66 -20.64 -5.74 15.56
C SER A 66 -19.39 -5.28 16.32
N HIS A 67 -19.43 -5.34 17.66
CA HIS A 67 -18.26 -5.08 18.50
C HIS A 67 -17.05 -5.95 18.10
N ILE A 68 -17.31 -7.19 17.67
CA ILE A 68 -16.29 -8.16 17.26
C ILE A 68 -15.65 -7.74 15.93
N GLY A 69 -16.45 -7.29 14.95
CA GLY A 69 -15.95 -6.85 13.65
C GLY A 69 -15.13 -5.58 13.72
N LEU A 70 -15.55 -4.60 14.54
CA LEU A 70 -14.74 -3.41 14.82
C LEU A 70 -13.40 -3.78 15.45
N ALA A 71 -13.40 -4.65 16.47
CA ALA A 71 -12.18 -5.10 17.14
C ALA A 71 -11.22 -5.80 16.17
N ALA A 72 -11.73 -6.72 15.34
CA ALA A 72 -10.91 -7.43 14.35
C ALA A 72 -10.32 -6.48 13.29
N MET A 73 -11.11 -5.50 12.82
CA MET A 73 -10.64 -4.51 11.85
C MET A 73 -9.50 -3.66 12.44
N VAL A 74 -9.60 -3.24 13.70
CA VAL A 74 -8.54 -2.48 14.38
C VAL A 74 -7.26 -3.31 14.46
N VAL A 75 -7.34 -4.59 14.84
CA VAL A 75 -6.16 -5.48 14.88
C VAL A 75 -5.52 -5.61 13.50
N ALA A 76 -6.32 -5.86 12.45
CA ALA A 76 -5.80 -5.98 11.09
C ALA A 76 -5.15 -4.69 10.59
N TYR A 77 -5.77 -3.54 10.87
CA TYR A 77 -5.23 -2.23 10.51
C TYR A 77 -3.93 -1.93 11.26
N SER A 78 -3.82 -2.29 12.53
CA SER A 78 -2.57 -2.18 13.30
C SER A 78 -1.46 -3.05 12.74
N ILE A 79 -1.74 -4.31 12.36
CA ILE A 79 -0.76 -5.21 11.73
C ILE A 79 -0.27 -4.63 10.40
N MET A 80 -1.19 -4.12 9.57
CA MET A 80 -0.84 -3.45 8.32
C MET A 80 0.05 -2.21 8.57
N GLY A 81 -0.29 -1.41 9.58
CA GLY A 81 0.51 -0.28 10.02
C GLY A 81 1.91 -0.70 10.48
N GLY A 82 2.03 -1.80 11.24
CA GLY A 82 3.32 -2.34 11.68
C GLY A 82 4.22 -2.74 10.51
N PHE A 83 3.68 -3.41 9.49
CA PHE A 83 4.45 -3.69 8.28
C PHE A 83 4.83 -2.42 7.51
N LEU A 84 3.92 -1.47 7.41
CA LEU A 84 4.14 -0.22 6.69
C LEU A 84 5.26 0.61 7.33
N PHE A 85 5.19 0.86 8.64
CA PHE A 85 6.22 1.63 9.35
C PHE A 85 7.56 0.92 9.37
N MET A 86 7.58 -0.41 9.58
CA MET A 86 8.83 -1.18 9.49
C MET A 86 9.47 -1.05 8.10
N ALA A 87 8.69 -1.14 7.02
CA ALA A 87 9.23 -1.03 5.67
C ALA A 87 9.76 0.37 5.33
N LEU A 88 9.18 1.41 5.92
CA LEU A 88 9.57 2.81 5.69
C LEU A 88 10.78 3.22 6.54
N GLU A 89 10.75 2.91 7.84
CA GLU A 89 11.67 3.48 8.82
C GLU A 89 12.89 2.60 9.13
N ALA A 90 12.74 1.26 9.15
CA ALA A 90 13.86 0.35 9.40
C ALA A 90 15.07 0.54 8.45
N PRO A 91 14.90 0.72 7.12
CA PRO A 91 16.05 0.96 6.25
C PRO A 91 16.70 2.32 6.49
N TYR A 92 15.96 3.32 6.97
CA TYR A 92 16.51 4.63 7.31
C TYR A 92 17.31 4.56 8.62
N GLU A 93 16.76 3.92 9.66
CA GLU A 93 17.45 3.68 10.94
C GLU A 93 18.77 2.93 10.72
N ALA A 94 18.76 1.86 9.92
CA ALA A 94 19.95 1.08 9.64
C ALA A 94 21.05 1.91 8.94
N LYS A 95 20.67 2.78 8.00
CA LYS A 95 21.63 3.68 7.32
C LYS A 95 22.24 4.68 8.29
N GLU A 96 21.42 5.25 9.18
CA GLU A 96 21.90 6.24 10.14
C GLU A 96 22.85 5.64 11.16
N LYS A 97 22.56 4.42 11.65
CA LYS A 97 23.48 3.66 12.52
C LYS A 97 24.83 3.40 11.84
N ILE A 98 24.82 3.00 10.57
CA ILE A 98 26.06 2.79 9.79
C ILE A 98 26.82 4.11 9.62
N ARG A 99 26.12 5.22 9.34
CA ARG A 99 26.72 6.54 9.17
C ARG A 99 27.44 6.98 10.44
N ILE A 100 26.76 6.98 11.59
CA ILE A 100 27.34 7.44 12.86
C ILE A 100 28.49 6.56 13.32
N ARG A 101 28.38 5.24 13.14
CA ARG A 101 29.50 4.32 13.34
C ARG A 101 30.69 4.67 12.46
N GLY A 102 30.47 4.96 11.18
CA GLY A 102 31.50 5.38 10.24
C GLY A 102 32.20 6.67 10.67
N GLU A 103 31.42 7.69 11.07
CA GLU A 103 31.97 8.95 11.60
C GLU A 103 32.82 8.74 12.86
N ARG A 104 32.42 7.82 13.73
CA ARG A 104 33.22 7.45 14.90
C ARG A 104 34.53 6.79 14.49
N ASP A 105 34.48 5.83 13.57
CA ASP A 105 35.66 5.09 13.13
C ASP A 105 36.65 6.03 12.40
N ASP A 106 36.15 6.97 11.59
CA ASP A 106 36.96 8.03 10.95
C ASP A 106 37.56 9.00 12.00
N ALA A 107 36.81 9.41 13.01
CA ALA A 107 37.35 10.23 14.11
C ALA A 107 38.49 9.51 14.84
N ILE A 108 38.36 8.21 15.09
CA ILE A 108 39.42 7.38 15.68
C ILE A 108 40.64 7.32 14.76
N GLU A 109 40.46 7.06 13.47
CA GLU A 109 41.55 7.00 12.50
C GLU A 109 42.31 8.33 12.42
N ARG A 110 41.60 9.45 12.36
CA ARG A 110 42.22 10.79 12.36
C ARG A 110 43.03 11.04 13.63
N ILE A 111 42.50 10.67 14.80
CA ILE A 111 43.23 10.80 16.07
C ILE A 111 44.48 9.93 16.07
N LEU A 112 44.40 8.67 15.61
CA LEU A 112 45.54 7.76 15.53
C LEU A 112 46.60 8.26 14.55
N ASN A 113 46.20 8.82 13.41
CA ASN A 113 47.11 9.43 12.44
C ASN A 113 47.85 10.61 13.08
N GLU A 114 47.14 11.51 13.76
CA GLU A 114 47.76 12.63 14.48
C GLU A 114 48.71 12.16 15.60
N ALA A 115 48.33 11.11 16.33
CA ALA A 115 49.17 10.54 17.38
C ALA A 115 50.45 9.89 16.80
N SER A 116 50.37 9.27 15.63
CA SER A 116 51.52 8.62 14.97
C SER A 116 52.56 9.61 14.44
N GLN A 117 52.15 10.84 14.13
CA GLN A 117 53.02 11.87 13.55
C GLN A 117 53.78 12.70 14.60
N MET A 118 53.38 12.65 15.87
CA MET A 118 53.95 13.48 16.94
C MET A 118 54.74 12.65 17.96
N LYS A 119 55.91 13.17 18.37
CA LYS A 119 56.57 12.69 19.59
C LYS A 119 56.01 13.48 20.77
N LEU A 120 55.34 12.79 21.68
CA LEU A 120 54.73 13.39 22.87
C LEU A 120 55.75 13.48 24.00
N ASP A 121 56.80 14.28 23.83
CA ASP A 121 57.91 14.45 24.77
C ASP A 121 57.96 15.84 25.46
N ASP A 122 57.35 16.86 24.85
CA ASP A 122 57.24 18.22 25.39
C ASP A 122 55.77 18.62 25.66
N ALA A 123 55.54 19.37 26.74
CA ALA A 123 54.26 19.98 27.07
C ALA A 123 53.67 20.84 25.94
N ALA A 124 54.50 21.54 25.17
CA ALA A 124 54.03 22.33 24.02
C ALA A 124 53.44 21.43 22.92
N VAL A 125 54.06 20.27 22.65
CA VAL A 125 53.59 19.31 21.64
C VAL A 125 52.32 18.62 22.12
N VAL A 126 52.27 18.24 23.40
CA VAL A 126 51.05 17.67 24.02
C VAL A 126 49.87 18.65 23.94
N GLY A 127 50.11 19.94 24.15
CA GLY A 127 49.09 20.98 23.99
C GLY A 127 48.54 21.05 22.56
N ASN A 128 49.41 21.03 21.56
CA ASN A 128 49.03 21.04 20.14
C ASN A 128 48.25 19.78 19.75
N PHE A 129 48.71 18.60 20.17
CA PHE A 129 48.00 17.33 19.95
C PHE A 129 46.60 17.38 20.59
N THR A 130 46.50 17.84 21.84
CA THR A 130 45.23 17.97 22.55
C THR A 130 44.26 18.93 21.83
N ALA A 131 44.77 20.04 21.27
CA ALA A 131 43.96 20.97 20.49
C ALA A 131 43.41 20.33 19.20
N LYS A 132 44.22 19.51 18.51
CA LYS A 132 43.78 18.75 17.34
C LYS A 132 42.74 17.70 17.67
N VAL A 133 42.98 16.88 18.69
CA VAL A 133 42.02 15.86 19.15
C VAL A 133 40.70 16.52 19.57
N ARG A 134 40.76 17.64 20.29
CA ARG A 134 39.55 18.41 20.64
C ARG A 134 38.77 18.84 19.40
N THR A 135 39.45 19.30 18.35
CA THR A 135 38.81 19.72 17.10
C THR A 135 38.11 18.53 16.41
N ILE A 136 38.77 17.37 16.35
CA ILE A 136 38.19 16.14 15.77
C ILE A 136 36.96 15.70 16.57
N LEU A 137 37.06 15.68 17.90
CA LEU A 137 35.96 15.28 18.77
C LEU A 137 34.77 16.25 18.70
N LEU A 138 35.01 17.55 18.58
CA LEU A 138 33.93 18.54 18.41
C LEU A 138 33.20 18.37 17.08
N ALA A 139 33.92 18.00 16.00
CA ALA A 139 33.30 17.69 14.72
C ALA A 139 32.42 16.44 14.82
N TYR A 140 32.94 15.35 15.38
CA TYR A 140 32.15 14.13 15.62
C TYR A 140 30.95 14.38 16.54
N GLN A 141 31.12 15.18 17.59
CA GLN A 141 30.02 15.55 18.49
C GLN A 141 28.91 16.31 17.73
N ALA A 142 29.27 17.19 16.78
CA ALA A 142 28.27 17.89 15.97
C ALA A 142 27.45 16.91 15.12
N GLU A 143 28.10 15.92 14.51
CA GLU A 143 27.43 14.85 13.75
C GLU A 143 26.49 14.02 14.62
N VAL A 144 26.94 13.62 15.81
CA VAL A 144 26.11 12.91 16.79
C VAL A 144 24.89 13.74 17.21
N VAL A 145 25.08 15.02 17.51
CA VAL A 145 23.98 15.89 17.92
C VAL A 145 22.95 16.05 16.79
N SER A 146 23.40 16.18 15.55
CA SER A 146 22.50 16.23 14.39
C SER A 146 21.78 14.88 14.18
N ALA A 147 22.49 13.77 14.33
CA ALA A 147 21.87 12.44 14.23
C ALA A 147 20.74 12.23 15.25
N VAL A 148 20.95 12.63 16.50
CA VAL A 148 19.93 12.49 17.56
C VAL A 148 18.76 13.44 17.34
N LYS A 149 19.02 14.70 17.00
CA LYS A 149 17.97 15.74 16.93
C LYS A 149 17.19 15.70 15.63
N ASP A 150 17.88 15.52 14.51
CA ASP A 150 17.33 15.71 13.18
C ASP A 150 17.00 14.37 12.51
N SER A 151 17.78 13.33 12.79
CA SER A 151 17.65 12.01 12.15
C SER A 151 17.05 10.92 13.05
N GLY A 152 16.76 11.22 14.32
CA GLY A 152 16.11 10.28 15.24
C GLY A 152 17.00 9.11 15.67
N TRP A 153 18.32 9.27 15.63
CA TRP A 153 19.24 8.26 16.14
C TRP A 153 19.11 8.10 17.67
N ASP A 154 19.00 6.86 18.14
CA ASP A 154 18.67 6.53 19.53
C ASP A 154 19.90 6.29 20.44
N GLY A 155 21.11 6.49 19.90
CA GLY A 155 22.35 6.26 20.64
C GLY A 155 22.82 4.80 20.61
N ASN A 156 22.08 3.90 19.96
CA ASN A 156 22.47 2.49 19.84
C ASN A 156 23.08 2.20 18.46
N ASP A 157 24.33 1.72 18.46
CA ASP A 157 25.07 1.35 17.25
C ASP A 157 24.99 -0.14 16.92
N ASP A 158 24.19 -0.90 17.66
CA ASP A 158 24.08 -2.34 17.42
C ASP A 158 23.51 -2.59 16.02
N THR A 159 24.23 -3.43 15.28
CA THR A 159 23.89 -3.83 13.91
C THR A 159 22.93 -5.01 13.87
N ASP A 160 22.56 -5.60 15.02
CA ASP A 160 21.54 -6.63 15.06
C ASP A 160 20.18 -6.06 14.60
N VAL A 161 19.63 -6.69 13.57
CA VAL A 161 18.31 -6.37 13.00
C VAL A 161 17.20 -6.51 14.06
N ARG A 162 17.42 -7.34 15.08
CA ARG A 162 16.50 -7.50 16.23
C ARG A 162 16.57 -6.37 17.24
N ALA A 163 17.67 -5.61 17.24
CA ALA A 163 17.86 -4.44 18.09
C ALA A 163 17.40 -3.13 17.42
N LEU A 164 16.88 -3.20 16.18
CA LEU A 164 16.26 -2.05 15.52
C LEU A 164 14.98 -1.64 16.25
N GLN A 165 14.83 -0.34 16.49
CA GLN A 165 13.60 0.22 17.04
C GLN A 165 12.42 -0.05 16.12
N TRP A 166 12.66 0.07 14.81
CA TRP A 166 11.68 -0.23 13.77
C TRP A 166 11.62 -1.71 13.38
N SER A 167 11.79 -2.61 14.35
CA SER A 167 11.40 -4.02 14.20
C SER A 167 9.87 -4.16 14.06
N PHE A 168 9.38 -5.30 13.55
CA PHE A 168 7.92 -5.51 13.41
C PHE A 168 7.16 -5.25 14.71
N ALA A 169 7.68 -5.70 15.85
CA ALA A 169 7.05 -5.49 17.15
C ALA A 169 7.04 -4.00 17.55
N GLY A 170 8.13 -3.28 17.33
CA GLY A 170 8.22 -1.84 17.60
C GLY A 170 7.31 -1.01 16.69
N ALA A 171 7.35 -1.28 15.39
CA ALA A 171 6.50 -0.64 14.39
C ALA A 171 5.01 -0.92 14.62
N LEU A 172 4.65 -2.15 15.03
CA LEU A 172 3.28 -2.51 15.41
C LEU A 172 2.82 -1.76 16.66
N LEU A 173 3.68 -1.69 17.68
CA LEU A 173 3.39 -0.94 18.90
C LEU A 173 3.16 0.55 18.58
N TYR A 174 4.01 1.13 17.72
CA TYR A 174 3.84 2.50 17.23
C TYR A 174 2.53 2.71 16.46
N ALA A 175 2.16 1.80 15.55
CA ALA A 175 0.88 1.86 14.86
C ALA A 175 -0.31 1.88 15.84
N VAL A 176 -0.26 1.06 16.90
CA VAL A 176 -1.28 1.02 17.94
C VAL A 176 -1.37 2.34 18.71
N THR A 177 -0.25 2.95 19.09
CA THR A 177 -0.26 4.24 19.83
C THR A 177 -0.80 5.39 19.00
N VAL A 178 -0.56 5.38 17.67
CA VAL A 178 -1.12 6.36 16.73
C VAL A 178 -2.63 6.20 16.60
N ILE A 179 -3.12 4.97 16.39
CA ILE A 179 -4.56 4.68 16.23
C ILE A 179 -5.34 4.98 17.52
N THR A 180 -4.77 4.62 18.67
CA THR A 180 -5.37 4.90 19.98
C THR A 180 -5.20 6.36 20.41
N THR A 181 -4.50 7.18 19.62
CA THR A 181 -4.21 8.60 19.87
C THR A 181 -3.42 8.90 21.14
N ILE A 182 -2.89 7.88 21.81
CA ILE A 182 -2.05 8.01 23.01
C ILE A 182 -0.81 8.87 22.72
N GLY A 183 -0.23 8.71 21.51
CA GLY A 183 1.00 9.39 21.12
C GLY A 183 0.95 10.91 21.18
N LYS A 184 -0.22 11.55 20.99
CA LYS A 184 -0.37 13.02 21.05
C LYS A 184 -0.53 13.55 22.48
N SER A 185 -1.12 12.77 23.39
CA SER A 185 -1.29 13.19 24.79
C SER A 185 0.03 13.24 25.56
N LEU A 186 1.04 12.43 25.19
CA LEU A 186 2.37 12.48 25.80
C LEU A 186 3.12 13.79 25.50
N TYR A 187 2.97 14.36 24.31
CA TYR A 187 3.54 15.68 23.97
C TYR A 187 2.93 16.83 24.78
N LEU A 188 1.68 16.70 25.25
CA LEU A 188 1.03 17.73 26.08
C LEU A 188 1.36 17.62 27.58
N ILE A 189 1.92 16.48 28.02
CA ILE A 189 2.30 16.25 29.43
C ILE A 189 3.78 16.60 29.67
N TRP A 190 4.60 16.69 28.60
CA TRP A 190 6.02 17.01 28.65
C TRP A 190 6.40 18.36 28.01
N ALA A 191 5.40 19.21 27.69
CA ALA A 191 5.59 20.60 27.24
C ALA A 191 5.42 21.61 28.38
#